data_AF-A0A8T0HBZ3-F1
#
_entry.id   AF-A0A8T0HBZ3-F1
#
_cell.length_a   1.000
_cell.length_b   1.000
_cell.length_c   1.000
_cell.angle_alpha   90.00
_cell.angle_beta   90.00
_cell.angle_gamma   90.00
#
_symmetry.space_group_name_H-M   'P 1'
#
loop_
_entity.id
_entity.type
_entity.pdbx_description
1 polymer ?
#
loop_
_entity_poly.entity_id
_entity_poly.type
_entity_poly.pdbx_seq_one_letter_code
_entity_poly.pdbx_strand_id
1 'polypeptide(L)'
;MMDTKVTTVIVNATKHGLTMKVGNRQCYAKLTSFKVGGEYKMQLDVNWTYQEFLVQDKSHSHNRVFINSDDCCDYERITIMETADGKFDVQRELREQFRTSCTPIEDESGGLIPSTWKSWLYKFIYV
;
A
#
# COMPACT_ATOMS: atom_id res chain seq x y z
N MET A 1 4.04 -0.79 28.05
CA MET A 1 4.26 -1.05 26.61
C MET A 1 3.14 -0.36 25.87
N MET A 2 3.46 0.66 25.08
CA MET A 2 2.48 1.25 24.16
C MET A 2 2.23 0.22 23.06
N ASP A 3 1.00 -0.25 22.93
CA ASP A 3 0.56 -1.02 21.77
C ASP A 3 0.74 -0.13 20.54
N THR A 4 1.89 -0.22 19.87
CA THR A 4 2.18 0.52 18.63
C THR A 4 1.45 -0.14 17.46
N LYS A 5 0.12 -0.21 17.54
CA LYS A 5 -0.70 -0.70 16.44
C LYS A 5 -0.85 0.41 15.43
N VAL A 6 -0.39 0.14 14.22
CA VAL A 6 -0.51 1.05 13.07
C VAL A 6 -1.78 0.69 12.31
N THR A 7 -2.61 1.69 11.99
CA THR A 7 -3.86 1.47 11.25
C THR A 7 -3.77 2.10 9.87
N THR A 8 -4.05 1.30 8.81
CA THR A 8 -4.21 1.76 7.43
C THR A 8 -5.65 1.59 7.00
N VAL A 9 -6.19 2.59 6.32
CA VAL A 9 -7.50 2.52 5.68
C VAL A 9 -7.33 2.10 4.23
N ILE A 10 -7.90 0.95 3.86
CA ILE A 10 -7.95 0.46 2.48
C ILE A 10 -9.35 0.74 1.92
N VAL A 11 -9.42 1.49 0.83
CA VAL A 11 -10.66 2.06 0.28
C VAL A 11 -10.94 1.44 -1.08
N ASN A 12 -12.19 1.08 -1.33
CA ASN A 12 -12.65 0.67 -2.64
C ASN A 12 -13.31 1.83 -3.38
N ALA A 13 -12.57 2.46 -4.29
CA ALA A 13 -13.07 3.45 -5.23
C ALA A 13 -13.38 2.85 -6.63
N THR A 14 -13.44 1.53 -6.75
CA THR A 14 -13.82 0.83 -8.00
C THR A 14 -15.34 0.77 -8.15
N LYS A 15 -15.81 0.35 -9.33
CA LYS A 15 -17.25 0.11 -9.58
C LYS A 15 -17.74 -1.26 -9.08
N HIS A 16 -16.85 -2.07 -8.51
CA HIS A 16 -17.11 -3.46 -8.15
C HIS A 16 -16.91 -3.72 -6.66
N GLY A 17 -17.52 -4.78 -6.15
CA GLY A 17 -17.22 -5.27 -4.81
C GLY A 17 -15.87 -5.99 -4.78
N LEU A 18 -15.04 -5.73 -3.78
CA LEU A 18 -13.71 -6.33 -3.67
C LEU A 18 -13.67 -7.42 -2.60
N THR A 19 -12.80 -8.40 -2.81
CA THR A 19 -12.42 -9.41 -1.82
C THR A 19 -10.92 -9.33 -1.57
N MET A 20 -10.56 -9.19 -0.30
CA MET A 20 -9.18 -9.23 0.15
C MET A 20 -8.88 -10.61 0.72
N LYS A 21 -7.74 -11.14 0.32
CA LYS A 21 -7.20 -12.42 0.74
C LYS A 21 -5.81 -12.21 1.31
N VAL A 22 -5.44 -13.05 2.25
CA VAL A 22 -4.13 -13.06 2.89
C VAL A 22 -3.45 -14.39 2.61
N GLY A 23 -2.15 -14.38 2.35
CA GLY A 23 -1.43 -15.61 2.08
C GLY A 23 -0.04 -15.40 1.49
N ASN A 24 0.51 -16.49 0.99
CA ASN A 24 1.69 -16.45 0.13
C ASN A 24 1.23 -16.81 -1.29
N ARG A 25 2.05 -16.52 -2.31
CA ARG A 25 1.67 -16.71 -3.73
C ARG A 25 1.18 -18.10 -4.10
N GLN A 26 1.40 -19.10 -3.24
CA GLN A 26 0.94 -20.48 -3.41
C GLN A 26 -0.46 -20.71 -2.82
N CYS A 27 -0.79 -20.09 -1.68
CA CYS A 27 -2.06 -20.29 -0.98
C CYS A 27 -2.62 -18.98 -0.41
N TYR A 28 -3.88 -18.68 -0.74
CA TYR A 28 -4.60 -17.50 -0.24
C TYR A 28 -5.86 -17.89 0.52
N ALA A 29 -6.01 -17.35 1.73
CA ALA A 29 -7.23 -17.44 2.53
C ALA A 29 -8.02 -16.12 2.45
N LYS A 30 -9.35 -16.21 2.41
CA LYS A 30 -10.20 -14.99 2.42
C LYS A 30 -10.06 -14.28 3.76
N LEU A 31 -9.69 -13.00 3.72
CA LEU A 31 -9.62 -12.14 4.89
C LEU A 31 -10.93 -11.37 5.07
N THR A 32 -11.36 -10.65 4.03
CA THR A 32 -12.57 -9.80 4.08
C THR A 32 -13.14 -9.52 2.69
N SER A 33 -14.32 -8.92 2.65
CA SER A 33 -14.90 -8.34 1.43
C SER A 33 -15.48 -6.96 1.77
N PHE A 34 -15.29 -5.99 0.89
CA PHE A 34 -15.83 -4.65 1.07
C PHE A 34 -16.56 -4.18 -0.20
N LYS A 35 -17.68 -3.49 0.00
CA LYS A 35 -18.59 -3.01 -1.06
C LYS A 35 -17.96 -1.84 -1.83
N VAL A 36 -18.61 -1.44 -2.92
CA VAL A 36 -18.29 -0.19 -3.64
C VAL A 36 -18.36 0.99 -2.67
N GLY A 37 -17.34 1.85 -2.65
CA GLY A 37 -17.18 2.95 -1.70
C GLY A 37 -16.90 2.50 -0.26
N GLY A 38 -16.77 1.20 -0.02
CA GLY A 38 -16.50 0.65 1.30
C GLY A 38 -15.03 0.76 1.69
N GLU A 39 -14.78 0.71 2.99
CA GLU A 39 -13.44 0.78 3.56
C GLU A 39 -13.17 -0.43 4.46
N TYR A 40 -11.90 -0.82 4.54
CA TYR A 40 -11.39 -1.80 5.47
C TYR A 40 -10.22 -1.21 6.26
N LYS A 41 -10.30 -1.27 7.59
CA LYS A 41 -9.25 -0.79 8.48
C LYS A 41 -8.32 -1.94 8.82
N MET A 42 -7.13 -1.95 8.20
CA MET A 42 -6.07 -2.89 8.50
C MET A 42 -5.34 -2.41 9.75
N GLN A 43 -5.36 -3.19 10.83
CA GLN A 43 -4.54 -2.96 12.01
C GLN A 43 -3.34 -3.90 11.97
N LEU A 44 -2.14 -3.32 11.97
CA LEU A 44 -0.88 -4.04 12.00
C LEU A 44 -0.15 -3.76 13.31
N ASP A 45 0.47 -4.80 13.87
CA ASP A 45 1.51 -4.63 14.88
C ASP A 45 2.83 -4.32 14.17
N VAL A 46 3.66 -3.43 14.72
CA VAL A 46 4.98 -3.10 14.15
C VAL A 46 5.89 -4.34 14.06
N ASN A 47 5.61 -5.37 14.87
CA ASN A 47 6.35 -6.63 14.85
C ASN A 47 5.81 -7.67 13.86
N TRP A 48 4.84 -7.32 13.01
CA TRP A 48 4.35 -8.27 12.02
C TRP A 48 5.40 -8.61 10.97
N THR A 49 5.52 -9.91 10.71
CA THR A 49 6.30 -10.44 9.59
C THR A 49 5.67 -10.01 8.27
N TYR A 50 6.51 -9.85 7.25
CA TYR A 50 6.07 -9.53 5.89
C TYR A 50 4.88 -10.40 5.45
N GLN A 51 3.81 -9.75 4.99
CA GLN A 51 2.60 -10.42 4.55
C GLN A 51 2.05 -9.78 3.26
N GLU A 52 1.69 -10.61 2.27
CA GLU A 52 1.04 -10.18 1.04
C GLU A 52 -0.49 -10.32 1.15
N PHE A 53 -1.19 -9.24 0.82
CA PHE A 53 -2.64 -9.17 0.71
C PHE A 53 -3.03 -9.03 -0.77
N LEU A 54 -3.77 -10.00 -1.26
CA LEU A 54 -4.33 -10.00 -2.61
C LEU A 54 -5.73 -9.37 -2.56
N VAL A 55 -5.93 -8.25 -3.24
CA VAL A 55 -7.25 -7.67 -3.45
C VAL A 55 -7.69 -7.94 -4.88
N GLN A 56 -8.87 -8.50 -5.05
CA GLN A 56 -9.42 -8.85 -6.36
C GLN A 56 -10.91 -8.52 -6.44
N ASP A 57 -11.41 -8.36 -7.67
CA ASP A 57 -12.86 -8.30 -7.90
C ASP A 57 -13.51 -9.59 -7.39
N LYS A 58 -14.68 -9.42 -6.76
CA LYS A 58 -15.54 -10.50 -6.31
C LYS A 58 -16.10 -11.31 -7.49
N SER A 59 -16.32 -10.67 -8.64
CA SER A 59 -16.92 -11.29 -9.83
C SER A 59 -15.86 -11.79 -10.84
N HIS A 60 -14.76 -11.06 -11.00
CA HIS A 60 -13.72 -11.39 -12.00
C HIS A 60 -12.32 -11.46 -11.38
N SER A 61 -11.82 -12.67 -11.11
CA SER A 61 -10.52 -12.87 -10.45
C SER A 61 -9.29 -12.39 -11.25
N HIS A 62 -9.47 -11.97 -12.50
CA HIS A 62 -8.38 -11.48 -13.35
C HIS A 62 -7.91 -10.07 -12.97
N ASN A 63 -8.80 -9.23 -12.42
CA ASN A 63 -8.45 -7.90 -11.93
C ASN A 63 -8.06 -7.97 -10.47
N ARG A 64 -6.77 -7.74 -10.20
CA ARG A 64 -6.19 -7.86 -8.88
C ARG A 64 -5.03 -6.90 -8.64
N VAL A 65 -4.85 -6.52 -7.37
CA VAL A 65 -3.70 -5.76 -6.86
C VAL A 65 -3.16 -6.43 -5.61
N PHE A 66 -1.87 -6.22 -5.37
CA PHE A 66 -1.20 -6.66 -4.15
C PHE A 66 -0.92 -5.45 -3.27
N ILE A 67 -1.24 -5.61 -1.99
CA ILE A 67 -0.86 -4.70 -0.90
C ILE A 67 -0.02 -5.54 0.05
N ASN A 68 1.08 -5.03 0.57
CA ASN A 68 1.86 -5.75 1.58
C ASN A 68 1.79 -5.06 2.95
N SER A 69 2.30 -5.74 3.98
CA SER A 69 2.38 -5.19 5.34
C SER A 69 3.17 -3.88 5.40
N ASP A 70 4.22 -3.75 4.58
CA ASP A 70 5.07 -2.55 4.57
C ASP A 70 4.31 -1.36 4.00
N ASP A 71 3.50 -1.55 2.94
CA ASP A 71 2.59 -0.53 2.43
C ASP A 71 1.65 -0.05 3.55
N CYS A 72 1.13 -0.95 4.38
CA CYS A 72 0.28 -0.56 5.50
C CYS A 72 1.07 0.12 6.65
N CYS A 73 2.35 -0.17 6.82
CA CYS A 73 3.19 0.58 7.75
C CYS A 73 3.47 2.01 7.24
N ASP A 74 3.77 2.16 5.95
CA ASP A 74 4.19 3.42 5.32
C ASP A 74 3.00 4.38 5.05
N TYR A 75 1.86 3.82 4.66
CA TYR A 75 0.72 4.59 4.16
C TYR A 75 -0.48 4.53 5.12
N GLU A 76 -1.06 5.70 5.41
CA GLU A 76 -2.28 5.80 6.23
C GLU A 76 -3.53 5.40 5.46
N ARG A 77 -3.52 5.66 4.14
CA ARG A 77 -4.65 5.40 3.25
C ARG A 77 -4.16 4.80 1.93
N ILE A 78 -4.82 3.72 1.52
CA ILE A 78 -4.57 3.03 0.26
C ILE A 78 -5.91 2.94 -0.47
N THR A 79 -6.03 3.66 -1.58
CA THR A 79 -7.26 3.72 -2.37
C THR A 79 -7.09 2.87 -3.62
N ILE A 80 -7.92 1.84 -3.74
CA ILE A 80 -7.98 0.98 -4.92
C ILE A 80 -8.94 1.61 -5.91
N MET A 81 -8.41 1.98 -7.07
CA MET A 81 -9.12 2.63 -8.14
C MET A 81 -9.19 1.72 -9.36
N GLU A 82 -10.04 2.08 -10.30
CA GLU A 82 -10.19 1.39 -11.58
C GLU A 82 -9.83 2.36 -12.71
N THR A 83 -8.89 1.95 -13.57
CA THR A 83 -8.49 2.73 -14.74
C THR A 83 -9.56 2.66 -15.83
N ALA A 84 -9.45 3.52 -16.85
CA ALA A 84 -10.36 3.51 -18.00
C ALA A 84 -10.40 2.14 -18.72
N ASP A 85 -9.29 1.38 -18.66
CA ASP A 85 -9.17 0.04 -19.25
C ASP A 85 -9.74 -1.08 -18.35
N GLY A 86 -10.38 -0.71 -17.24
CA GLY A 86 -10.94 -1.66 -16.27
C GLY A 86 -9.87 -2.38 -15.43
N LYS A 87 -8.62 -1.90 -15.41
CA LYS A 87 -7.56 -2.47 -14.55
C LYS A 87 -7.58 -1.78 -13.18
N PHE A 88 -7.18 -2.51 -12.16
CA PHE A 88 -7.04 -1.92 -10.83
C PHE A 88 -5.70 -1.21 -10.67
N ASP A 89 -5.75 -0.03 -10.06
CA ASP A 89 -4.60 0.77 -9.69
C ASP A 89 -4.72 1.20 -8.22
N VAL A 90 -3.61 1.65 -7.62
CA VAL A 90 -3.52 1.92 -6.18
C VAL A 90 -2.90 3.28 -5.94
N GLN A 91 -3.71 4.21 -5.43
CA GLN A 91 -3.24 5.48 -4.87
C GLN A 91 -2.90 5.29 -3.39
N ARG A 92 -1.78 5.88 -2.97
CA ARG A 92 -1.26 5.74 -1.60
C ARG A 92 -0.99 7.10 -0.98
N GLU A 93 -1.43 7.29 0.25
CA GLU A 93 -1.22 8.51 1.03
C GLU A 93 -0.24 8.22 2.17
N LEU A 94 0.92 8.87 2.14
CA LEU A 94 1.97 8.70 3.15
C LEU A 94 1.50 9.21 4.51
N ARG A 95 1.84 8.47 5.56
CA ARG A 95 1.67 8.96 6.94
C ARG A 95 2.48 10.23 7.15
N GLU A 96 1.93 11.16 7.93
CA GLU A 96 2.58 12.45 8.22
C GLU A 96 4.01 12.30 8.75
N GLN A 97 4.26 11.31 9.60
CA GLN A 97 5.60 11.01 10.15
C GLN A 97 6.66 10.73 9.08
N PHE A 98 6.27 10.30 7.88
CA PHE A 98 7.16 10.08 6.74
C PHE A 98 7.16 11.23 5.72
N ARG A 99 6.23 12.19 5.84
CA ARG A 99 6.15 13.34 4.92
C ARG A 99 7.34 14.28 5.11
N THR A 100 7.74 14.54 6.35
CA THR A 100 8.89 15.41 6.67
C THR A 100 10.24 14.79 6.31
N SER A 101 10.35 13.46 6.29
CA SER A 101 11.56 12.76 5.85
C SER A 101 11.67 12.59 4.33
N CYS A 102 10.65 12.97 3.56
CA CYS A 102 10.64 12.88 2.09
C CYS A 102 10.76 14.25 1.40
N THR A 103 10.88 15.35 2.15
CA THR A 103 11.27 16.63 1.54
C THR A 103 12.73 16.53 1.09
N PRO A 104 13.05 16.80 -0.17
CA PRO A 104 14.43 16.88 -0.62
C PRO A 104 15.13 17.96 0.20
N ILE A 105 16.30 17.63 0.74
CA ILE A 105 17.16 18.62 1.38
C ILE A 105 17.80 19.40 0.22
N GLU A 106 17.58 20.71 0.19
CA GLU A 106 18.31 21.60 -0.70
C GLU A 106 19.76 21.64 -0.23
N ASP A 107 20.69 21.15 -1.05
CA ASP A 107 22.12 21.40 -0.85
C ASP A 107 22.42 22.89 -1.09
N GLU A 108 23.46 23.44 -0.46
CA GLU A 108 23.90 24.85 -0.64
C GLU A 108 24.30 25.17 -2.11
N SER A 109 24.32 24.15 -2.96
CA SER A 109 24.55 24.20 -4.41
C SER A 109 23.27 24.19 -5.27
N GLY A 110 22.07 24.15 -4.67
CA GLY A 110 20.79 24.10 -5.38
C GLY A 110 20.41 22.73 -5.95
N GLY A 111 21.11 21.67 -5.54
CA GLY A 111 20.79 20.28 -5.91
C GLY A 111 19.74 19.67 -4.99
N LEU A 112 18.66 19.11 -5.56
CA LEU A 112 17.66 18.33 -4.83
C LEU A 112 18.25 16.95 -4.48
N ILE A 113 18.59 16.70 -3.22
CA ILE A 113 18.98 15.36 -2.75
C ILE A 113 17.72 14.64 -2.24
N PRO A 114 17.24 13.59 -2.92
CA PRO A 114 16.12 12.81 -2.43
C PRO A 114 16.53 12.03 -1.18
N SER A 115 15.79 12.23 -0.09
CA SER A 115 16.11 11.81 1.29
C SER A 115 15.67 10.38 1.65
N THR A 116 15.29 9.56 0.67
CA THR A 116 14.73 8.22 0.95
C THR A 116 15.68 7.08 0.61
N TRP A 117 15.60 6.00 1.39
CA TRP A 117 16.33 4.74 1.16
C TRP A 117 16.02 4.10 -0.21
N LYS A 118 14.83 4.36 -0.78
CA LYS A 118 14.48 3.95 -2.15
C LYS A 118 15.39 4.60 -3.21
N SER A 119 15.94 5.79 -2.95
CA SER A 119 16.91 6.44 -3.86
C SER A 119 18.31 5.84 -3.80
N TRP A 120 18.69 5.17 -2.69
CA TRP A 120 19.96 4.44 -2.61
C TRP A 120 20.00 3.23 -3.56
N LEU A 121 18.87 2.55 -3.76
CA LEU A 121 18.77 1.40 -4.67
C LEU A 121 19.03 1.79 -6.14
N TYR A 122 18.57 2.97 -6.57
CA TYR A 122 18.85 3.47 -7.92
C TYR A 122 20.35 3.74 -8.18
N LYS A 123 21.15 3.95 -7.13
CA LYS A 123 22.61 4.13 -7.23
C LYS A 123 23.38 2.83 -7.48
N PHE A 124 22.77 1.67 -7.28
CA PHE A 124 23.42 0.35 -7.43
C PHE A 124 22.90 -0.48 -8.61
N ILE A 125 21.87 -0.01 -9.34
CA ILE A 125 21.26 -0.76 -10.46
C ILE A 125 21.80 -0.31 -11.84
N TYR A 126 22.60 0.77 -11.88
CA TYR A 126 23.37 1.14 -13.06
C TYR A 126 24.87 1.04 -12.76
N VAL A 127 25.41 -0.18 -12.84
CA VAL A 127 26.81 -0.47 -13.15
C VAL A 127 26.84 -1.42 -14.34
#